data_AF-A0A3S1S063-F1
#
_entry.id   AF-A0A3S1S063-F1
#
_cell.length_a   1.000
_cell.length_b   1.000
_cell.length_c   1.000
_cell.angle_alpha   90.00
_cell.angle_beta   90.00
_cell.angle_gamma   90.00
#
_symmetry.space_group_name_H-M   'P 1'
#
loop_
_entity.id
_entity.type
_entity.pdbx_description
1 polymer ?
#
loop_
_entity_poly.entity_id
_entity_poly.type
_entity_poly.pdbx_seq_one_letter_code
_entity_poly.pdbx_strand_id
1 'polypeptide(L)'
;MASIFGFKSRDPARDRQTDISRLDRLAKLLDQIAAEVEAEKNGLENRYRTKATNAAFLVEAMENGAASSSRSSEVSELTKSILNYERRIVALARQNELMKDLRHSLDAIFDESAQRSSTAKADFAKPAAGTG
;
A
#
# COMPACT_ATOMS: atom_id res chain seq x y z
N MET A 1 -53.19 17.58 -14.61
CA MET A 1 -53.04 16.18 -14.20
C MET A 1 -51.58 15.97 -13.80
N ALA A 2 -51.25 16.11 -12.51
CA ALA A 2 -49.89 15.91 -12.00
C ALA A 2 -49.75 14.46 -11.53
N SER A 3 -48.74 13.75 -12.05
CA SER A 3 -48.48 12.34 -11.69
C SER A 3 -47.95 12.24 -10.26
N ILE A 4 -48.63 11.43 -9.44
CA ILE A 4 -48.38 11.15 -8.02
C ILE A 4 -47.20 10.17 -7.80
N PHE A 5 -46.58 9.68 -8.86
CA PHE A 5 -45.34 8.92 -8.74
C PHE A 5 -44.15 9.86 -8.70
N GLY A 6 -43.88 10.41 -7.52
CA GLY A 6 -42.64 11.12 -7.21
C GLY A 6 -41.45 10.16 -7.18
N PHE A 7 -41.11 9.56 -8.32
CA PHE A 7 -39.79 8.97 -8.50
C PHE A 7 -38.79 10.12 -8.45
N LYS A 8 -38.21 10.38 -7.27
CA LYS A 8 -37.00 11.20 -7.15
C LYS A 8 -35.93 10.51 -7.99
N SER A 9 -35.82 10.89 -9.25
CA SER A 9 -34.74 10.44 -10.12
C SER A 9 -33.45 10.85 -9.43
N ARG A 10 -32.74 9.85 -8.91
CA ARG A 10 -31.45 10.03 -8.24
C ARG A 10 -30.51 10.64 -9.28
N ASP A 11 -29.85 11.73 -8.94
CA ASP A 11 -28.94 12.42 -9.86
C ASP A 11 -27.68 11.56 -10.07
N PRO A 12 -27.45 10.99 -11.27
CA PRO A 12 -26.29 10.15 -11.54
C PRO A 12 -24.97 10.91 -11.39
N ALA A 13 -24.96 12.25 -11.52
CA ALA A 13 -23.78 13.06 -11.27
C ALA A 13 -23.40 13.07 -9.78
N ARG A 14 -24.40 13.16 -8.89
CA ARG A 14 -24.18 13.12 -7.44
C ARG A 14 -23.69 11.75 -6.95
N ASP A 15 -24.22 10.67 -7.51
CA ASP A 15 -23.77 9.32 -7.19
C ASP A 15 -22.29 9.15 -7.60
N ARG A 16 -21.92 9.55 -8.82
CA ARG A 16 -20.52 9.55 -9.29
C ARG A 16 -19.60 10.39 -8.41
N GLN A 17 -20.03 11.59 -8.00
CA GLN A 17 -19.24 12.43 -7.10
C GLN A 17 -18.99 11.76 -5.75
N THR A 18 -20.00 11.05 -5.22
CA THR A 18 -19.88 10.32 -3.96
C THR A 18 -18.88 9.17 -4.07
N ASP A 19 -18.90 8.44 -5.20
CA ASP A 19 -17.98 7.34 -5.44
C ASP A 19 -16.54 7.82 -5.61
N ILE A 20 -16.32 8.94 -6.32
CA ILE A 20 -15.00 9.59 -6.41
C ILE A 20 -14.47 9.92 -5.02
N SER A 21 -15.29 10.54 -4.15
CA SER A 21 -14.86 10.88 -2.79
C SER A 21 -14.56 9.66 -1.92
N ARG A 22 -15.28 8.55 -2.10
CA ARG A 22 -14.99 7.28 -1.39
C ARG A 22 -13.67 6.68 -1.84
N LEU A 23 -13.45 6.62 -3.16
CA LEU A 23 -12.23 6.07 -3.73
C LEU A 23 -11.01 6.92 -3.39
N ASP A 24 -11.12 8.26 -3.42
CA ASP A 24 -10.04 9.18 -3.00
C ASP A 24 -9.66 8.96 -1.53
N ARG A 25 -10.65 8.80 -0.64
CA ARG A 25 -10.39 8.48 0.76
C ARG A 25 -9.70 7.13 0.93
N LEU A 26 -10.13 6.11 0.19
CA LEU A 26 -9.49 4.79 0.24
C LEU A 26 -8.04 4.87 -0.27
N ALA A 27 -7.80 5.60 -1.35
CA ALA A 27 -6.49 5.83 -1.93
C ALA A 27 -5.53 6.47 -0.91
N LYS A 28 -5.97 7.52 -0.21
CA LYS A 28 -5.20 8.18 0.87
C LYS A 28 -4.88 7.25 2.04
N LEU A 29 -5.83 6.38 2.43
CA LEU A 29 -5.60 5.41 3.50
C LEU A 29 -4.56 4.36 3.09
N LEU A 30 -4.61 3.87 1.85
CA LEU A 30 -3.60 2.93 1.33
C LEU A 30 -2.21 3.57 1.33
N ASP A 31 -2.09 4.82 0.87
CA ASP A 31 -0.81 5.54 0.88
C ASP A 31 -0.26 5.73 2.30
N GLN A 32 -1.14 6.08 3.24
CA GLN A 32 -0.75 6.24 4.64
C GLN A 32 -0.24 4.91 5.22
N ILE A 33 -0.98 3.82 5.03
CA ILE A 33 -0.58 2.49 5.53
C ILE A 33 0.74 2.07 4.88
N ALA A 34 0.92 2.29 3.58
CA ALA A 34 2.18 1.99 2.88
C ALA A 34 3.35 2.79 3.47
N ALA A 35 3.15 4.06 3.79
CA ALA A 35 4.17 4.89 4.43
C ALA A 35 4.52 4.39 5.85
N GLU A 36 3.53 3.98 6.64
CA GLU A 36 3.73 3.40 7.98
C GLU A 36 4.52 2.09 7.91
N VAL A 37 4.16 1.19 6.97
CA VAL A 37 4.84 -0.10 6.75
C VAL A 37 6.27 0.11 6.27
N GLU A 38 6.52 1.03 5.33
CA GLU A 38 7.88 1.34 4.87
C GLU A 38 8.73 1.98 5.98
N ALA A 39 8.15 2.84 6.82
CA ALA A 39 8.83 3.40 7.99
C ALA A 39 9.22 2.31 9.00
N GLU A 40 8.31 1.37 9.30
CA GLU A 40 8.62 0.22 10.16
C GLU A 40 9.76 -0.61 9.57
N LYS A 41 9.65 -0.96 8.28
CA LYS A 41 10.66 -1.75 7.56
C LYS A 41 12.04 -1.08 7.61
N ASN A 42 12.14 0.21 7.30
CA ASN A 42 13.39 0.97 7.37
C ASN A 42 13.97 0.97 8.80
N GLY A 43 13.11 1.14 9.80
CA GLY A 43 13.51 1.08 11.20
C GLY A 43 14.01 -0.30 11.63
N LEU A 44 13.48 -1.38 11.06
CA LEU A 44 13.94 -2.75 11.31
C LEU A 44 15.23 -3.07 10.54
N GLU A 45 15.35 -2.63 9.30
CA GLU A 45 16.58 -2.81 8.51
C GLU A 45 17.78 -2.15 9.18
N ASN A 46 17.62 -0.94 9.73
CA ASN A 46 18.69 -0.28 10.47
C ASN A 46 19.11 -1.09 11.71
N ARG A 47 18.13 -1.56 12.51
CA ARG A 47 18.37 -2.39 13.70
C ARG A 47 19.00 -3.75 13.35
N TYR A 48 18.56 -4.37 12.26
CA TYR A 48 19.14 -5.58 11.70
C TYR A 48 20.62 -5.37 11.38
N ARG A 49 20.97 -4.30 10.64
CA ARG A 49 22.36 -3.98 10.29
C ARG A 49 23.23 -3.82 11.52
N THR A 50 22.80 -3.02 12.50
CA THR A 50 23.54 -2.85 13.75
C THR A 50 23.74 -4.18 14.49
N LYS A 51 22.69 -5.00 14.60
CA LYS A 51 22.77 -6.28 15.31
C LYS A 51 23.65 -7.30 14.57
N ALA A 52 23.58 -7.34 13.24
CA ALA A 52 24.42 -8.19 12.41
C ALA A 52 25.90 -7.80 12.52
N THR A 53 26.23 -6.50 12.46
CA THR A 53 27.59 -6.00 12.66
C THR A 53 28.12 -6.37 14.06
N ASN A 54 27.32 -6.17 15.11
CA ASN A 54 27.74 -6.54 16.47
C ASN A 54 27.95 -8.05 16.64
N ALA A 55 27.11 -8.87 16.01
CA ALA A 55 27.27 -10.32 16.02
C ALA A 55 28.55 -10.75 15.31
N ALA A 56 28.86 -10.14 14.15
CA ALA A 56 30.10 -10.41 13.42
C ALA A 56 31.34 -10.08 14.27
N PHE A 57 31.38 -8.90 14.91
CA PHE A 57 32.49 -8.53 15.80
C PHE A 57 32.62 -9.45 17.02
N LEU A 58 31.50 -9.88 17.59
CA LEU A 58 31.53 -10.79 18.75
C LEU A 58 32.09 -12.16 18.36
N VAL A 59 31.67 -12.70 17.20
CA VAL A 59 32.18 -13.97 16.67
C VAL A 59 33.68 -13.85 16.38
N GLU A 60 34.12 -12.79 15.70
CA GLU A 60 35.54 -12.53 15.43
C GLU A 60 36.38 -12.40 16.72
N ALA A 61 35.85 -11.71 17.74
CA ALA A 61 36.52 -11.60 19.03
C ALA A 61 36.63 -12.95 19.75
N MET A 62 35.62 -13.82 19.60
CA MET A 62 35.67 -15.19 20.15
C MET A 62 36.68 -16.07 19.42
N GLU A 63 36.75 -15.98 18.09
CA GLU A 63 37.73 -16.71 17.26
C GLU A 63 39.17 -16.30 17.56
N ASN A 64 39.39 -15.01 17.80
CA ASN A 64 40.70 -14.47 18.18
C ASN A 64 41.04 -14.66 19.67
N GLY A 65 40.20 -15.33 20.44
CA GLY A 65 40.40 -15.57 21.88
C GLY A 65 40.27 -14.32 22.76
N ALA A 66 39.87 -13.19 22.19
CA ALA A 66 39.66 -11.91 22.89
C ALA A 66 38.33 -11.88 23.67
N ALA A 67 37.40 -12.79 23.38
CA ALA A 67 36.15 -12.99 24.12
C ALA A 67 36.01 -14.46 24.56
N SER A 68 35.60 -14.67 25.82
CA SER A 68 35.45 -16.02 26.36
C SER A 68 34.26 -16.76 25.75
N SER A 69 34.35 -18.09 25.68
CA SER A 69 33.26 -18.99 25.27
C SER A 69 31.96 -18.84 26.08
N SER A 70 32.01 -18.23 27.28
CA SER A 70 30.81 -17.91 28.08
C SER A 70 29.86 -16.91 27.41
N ARG A 71 30.31 -16.21 26.35
CA ARG A 71 29.48 -15.33 25.50
C ARG A 71 28.74 -16.06 24.38
N SER A 72 28.82 -17.39 24.33
CA SER A 72 28.07 -18.21 23.36
C SER A 72 26.55 -17.97 23.43
N SER A 73 26.00 -17.71 24.62
CA SER A 73 24.59 -17.34 24.80
C SER A 73 24.25 -16.01 24.11
N GLU A 74 25.14 -15.02 24.18
CA GLU A 74 24.97 -13.70 23.56
C GLU A 74 24.97 -13.81 22.02
N VAL A 75 25.85 -14.64 21.45
CA VAL A 75 25.83 -14.96 20.01
C VAL A 75 24.51 -15.59 19.60
N SER A 76 24.04 -16.59 20.35
CA SER A 76 22.75 -17.24 20.08
C SER A 76 21.58 -16.26 20.11
N GLU A 77 21.53 -15.35 21.09
CA GLU A 77 20.47 -14.33 21.17
C GLU A 77 20.54 -13.31 20.02
N LEU A 78 21.74 -12.93 19.59
CA LEU A 78 21.94 -12.09 18.42
C LEU A 78 21.45 -12.79 17.15
N THR A 79 21.80 -14.07 16.94
CA THR A 79 21.35 -14.86 15.79
C THR A 79 19.82 -14.98 15.76
N LYS A 80 19.18 -15.27 16.90
CA LYS A 80 17.71 -15.33 16.99
C LYS A 80 17.08 -13.98 16.62
N SER A 81 17.65 -12.88 17.11
CA SER A 81 17.17 -11.53 16.81
C SER A 81 17.28 -11.21 15.32
N ILE A 82 18.41 -11.55 14.70
CA ILE A 82 18.66 -11.37 13.25
C ILE A 82 17.62 -12.13 12.42
N LEU A 83 17.39 -13.42 12.71
CA LEU A 83 16.39 -14.23 12.00
C LEU A 83 14.96 -13.68 12.16
N ASN A 84 14.62 -13.15 13.34
CA ASN A 84 13.32 -12.53 13.57
C ASN A 84 13.15 -11.25 12.75
N TYR A 85 14.20 -10.42 12.65
CA TYR A 85 14.17 -9.23 11.80
C TYR A 85 14.00 -9.59 10.33
N GLU A 86 14.73 -10.57 9.81
CA GLU A 86 14.59 -11.02 8.41
C GLU A 86 13.16 -11.44 8.08
N ARG A 87 12.56 -12.30 8.92
CA ARG A 87 11.17 -12.75 8.74
C ARG A 87 10.20 -11.58 8.73
N ARG A 88 10.37 -10.62 9.64
CA ARG A 88 9.49 -9.45 9.73
C ARG A 88 9.66 -8.52 8.54
N ILE A 89 10.90 -8.26 8.10
CA ILE A 89 11.20 -7.44 6.91
C ILE A 89 10.55 -8.04 5.66
N VAL A 90 10.66 -9.35 5.46
CA VAL A 90 10.00 -10.05 4.33
C VAL A 90 8.47 -9.92 4.41
N ALA A 91 7.89 -10.04 5.60
CA ALA A 91 6.45 -9.87 5.78
C ALA A 91 5.99 -8.43 5.46
N LEU A 92 6.73 -7.42 5.92
CA LEU A 92 6.43 -6.00 5.64
C LEU A 92 6.61 -5.68 4.15
N ALA A 93 7.62 -6.23 3.49
CA ALA A 93 7.80 -6.08 2.05
C ALA A 93 6.57 -6.60 1.28
N ARG A 94 6.04 -7.78 1.66
CA ARG A 94 4.82 -8.32 1.06
C ARG A 94 3.59 -7.44 1.32
N GLN A 95 3.48 -6.86 2.51
CA GLN A 95 2.40 -5.91 2.82
C GLN A 95 2.49 -4.66 1.94
N ASN A 96 3.70 -4.12 1.71
CA ASN A 96 3.88 -2.96 0.85
C ASN A 96 3.55 -3.25 -0.61
N GLU A 97 3.93 -4.41 -1.15
CA GLU A 97 3.52 -4.80 -2.51
C GLU A 97 1.99 -4.92 -2.62
N LEU A 98 1.32 -5.52 -1.63
CA LEU A 98 -0.13 -5.57 -1.60
C LEU A 98 -0.77 -4.16 -1.60
N MET A 99 -0.22 -3.21 -0.83
CA MET A 99 -0.73 -1.84 -0.82
C MET A 99 -0.58 -1.16 -2.18
N LYS A 100 0.54 -1.39 -2.89
CA LYS A 100 0.75 -0.89 -4.26
C LYS A 100 -0.22 -1.51 -5.25
N ASP A 101 -0.45 -2.81 -5.19
CA ASP A 101 -1.39 -3.52 -6.07
C ASP A 101 -2.83 -3.01 -5.88
N LEU A 102 -3.24 -2.81 -4.62
CA LEU A 102 -4.52 -2.22 -4.31
C LEU A 102 -4.62 -0.78 -4.84
N ARG A 103 -3.57 0.03 -4.67
CA ARG A 103 -3.54 1.40 -5.18
C ARG A 103 -3.64 1.43 -6.71
N HIS A 104 -2.90 0.59 -7.40
CA HIS A 104 -2.97 0.47 -8.85
C HIS A 104 -4.35 0.05 -9.34
N SER A 105 -4.99 -0.89 -8.64
CA SER A 105 -6.36 -1.32 -8.92
C SER A 105 -7.36 -0.17 -8.74
N LEU A 106 -7.17 0.69 -7.73
CA LEU A 106 -7.99 1.89 -7.54
C LEU A 106 -7.80 2.90 -8.68
N ASP A 107 -6.56 3.16 -9.08
CA ASP A 107 -6.25 4.10 -10.17
C ASP A 107 -6.88 3.61 -11.50
N ALA A 108 -6.85 2.30 -11.76
CA ALA A 108 -7.51 1.71 -12.93
C ALA A 108 -9.04 1.92 -12.94
N ILE A 109 -9.69 1.85 -11.77
CA ILE A 109 -11.14 2.15 -11.64
C ILE A 109 -11.41 3.63 -11.96
N PHE A 110 -10.54 4.54 -11.51
CA PHE A 110 -10.66 5.96 -11.85
C PHE A 110 -10.53 6.21 -13.35
N ASP A 111 -9.54 5.61 -14.00
CA ASP A 111 -9.30 5.76 -15.44
C ASP A 111 -10.48 5.22 -16.26
N GLU A 112 -11.01 4.05 -15.90
CA GLU A 112 -12.20 3.49 -16.57
C GLU A 112 -13.43 4.40 -16.39
N SER A 113 -13.63 4.94 -15.19
CA SER A 113 -14.74 5.86 -14.91
C SER A 113 -14.63 7.16 -15.72
N ALA A 114 -13.41 7.67 -15.90
CA ALA A 114 -13.13 8.86 -16.69
C ALA A 114 -13.42 8.61 -18.19
N GLN A 115 -12.98 7.47 -18.74
CA GLN A 115 -13.23 7.07 -20.13
C GLN A 115 -14.73 6.87 -20.44
N ARG A 116 -15.49 6.27 -19.51
CA ARG A 116 -16.95 6.12 -19.65
C ARG A 116 -17.67 7.48 -19.62
N SER A 117 -17.16 8.44 -18.84
CA SER A 117 -17.74 9.79 -18.77
C SER A 117 -17.49 10.62 -20.03
N SER A 118 -16.33 10.46 -20.67
CA SER A 118 -15.98 11.20 -21.90
C SER A 118 -16.71 10.66 -23.13
N THR A 119 -16.84 9.34 -23.25
CA THR A 119 -17.63 8.67 -24.30
C THR A 119 -19.11 9.05 -24.22
N ALA A 120 -19.72 9.02 -23.03
CA ALA A 120 -21.08 9.47 -22.85
C ALA A 120 -21.29 10.93 -23.28
N LYS A 121 -20.37 11.85 -22.93
CA LYS A 121 -20.44 13.25 -23.39
C LYS A 121 -20.31 13.40 -24.90
N ALA A 122 -19.51 12.57 -25.57
CA ALA A 122 -19.35 12.59 -27.02
C ALA A 122 -20.63 12.13 -27.75
N ASP A 123 -21.32 11.11 -27.25
CA ASP A 123 -22.59 10.63 -27.81
C ASP A 123 -23.72 11.65 -27.69
N PHE A 124 -23.76 12.42 -26.59
CA PHE A 124 -24.72 13.54 -26.45
C PHE A 124 -24.40 14.75 -27.33
N ALA A 125 -23.18 14.87 -27.85
CA ALA A 125 -22.74 16.01 -28.66
C ALA A 125 -22.94 15.81 -30.17
N LYS A 126 -23.41 14.64 -30.63
CA LYS A 126 -23.69 14.40 -32.05
C LYS A 126 -25.07 14.96 -32.41
N PRO A 127 -25.18 16.07 -33.18
CA PRO A 127 -26.48 16.56 -33.59
C PRO A 127 -27.10 15.57 -34.58
N ALA A 128 -28.39 15.29 -34.42
CA ALA A 128 -29.19 14.58 -35.40
C ALA A 128 -29.35 15.47 -36.65
N ALA A 129 -28.32 15.50 -37.50
CA ALA A 129 -28.42 16.04 -38.85
C ALA A 129 -28.83 14.90 -39.79
N GLY A 130 -30.14 14.77 -40.01
CA GLY A 130 -30.66 13.82 -40.98
C GLY A 130 -32.18 13.77 -40.98
N THR A 131 -32.77 14.40 -42.00
CA THR A 131 -34.12 14.32 -42.60
C THR A 131 -34.62 15.76 -42.79
N GLY A 132 -34.86 16.28 -43.98
CA GLY A 132 -34.83 15.79 -45.36
C GLY A 132 -35.25 16.95 -46.25
#